data_AF-A0A4Y7IC56-F1
#
_entry.id   AF-A0A4Y7IC56-F1
#
_cell.length_a   1.000
_cell.length_b   1.000
_cell.length_c   1.000
_cell.angle_alpha   90.00
_cell.angle_beta   90.00
_cell.angle_gamma   90.00
#
_symmetry.space_group_name_H-M   'P 1'
#
loop_
_entity.id
_entity.type
_entity.pdbx_description
1 polymer ?
#
loop_
_entity_poly.entity_id
_entity_poly.type
_entity_poly.pdbx_seq_one_letter_code
_entity_poly.pdbx_strand_id
1 'polypeptide(L)'
;MIGSRFFFFGTTFLLLQLLPGILGWGKEGHYAICKIAEGLLTEDAAAAVKMLLPEIAQGELAAVCSWADEVRFHYRWSGPLHYVDTPDFRCNYEYCRDCHDSGGHKDRCVTGGIYNYTMQLQTYEGSLSDWKYNLTEALMFLSHFIGDVHQPLHVGFLGDLGGNTIPIRWFRRKTNLHHHPNEMPRAKESFMPFPYSSYLSKLKQKLKCSLVDRHTDKKDANQLWVNLFLSLSFEIWDNMIIETAESFFYNSDFALMIEAIQRNIKDDWSADISSWENCASADTVCPDPYASESIKLACKYAYKGATPGSTLSGFYFLSRLPIVEKRLAQAGVRLARAPGVHAWSKEGHIMTCRIAQSLLEDDAAEAVRSLLPDYVNGDLSALCTWPDQIRHWYKYRWTSSLHFIDTPDNACTFDYSRDCHDPHGTKDMCVAGAIQNFTSQLMHYKEGSSDRRCNPPHFCEIQVIIGFTTDEGGNTIQLRWYKHKSNLHHVWDREIILTAAKELYDNDVELFQEDIEKNFTSGIWSDDMSSWGECDDLFSCPKKYAAESISLACKWGYKGVTPGETLAEKYFSSRLPIVAKRIAQGGVRLSMILNRVFGNHNQALSAPT
;
A
#
# COMPACT_ATOMS: atom_id res chain seq x y z
N MET A 1 19.90 50.27 64.26
CA MET A 1 18.95 49.84 65.30
C MET A 1 17.74 49.21 64.63
N ILE A 2 17.51 47.93 64.93
CA ILE A 2 16.22 47.23 65.08
C ILE A 2 15.23 47.22 63.90
N GLY A 3 14.97 46.00 63.40
CA GLY A 3 13.62 45.54 63.04
C GLY A 3 13.46 45.08 61.58
N SER A 4 13.54 43.78 61.25
CA SER A 4 12.43 42.80 61.34
C SER A 4 11.32 43.11 60.31
N ARG A 5 10.86 42.24 59.39
CA ARG A 5 10.73 40.77 59.40
C ARG A 5 10.01 40.31 58.10
N PHE A 6 10.32 39.07 57.66
CA PHE A 6 9.40 37.97 57.26
C PHE A 6 8.97 37.69 55.79
N PHE A 7 9.29 36.44 55.37
CA PHE A 7 8.46 35.40 54.68
C PHE A 7 8.06 35.63 53.19
N PHE A 8 7.93 34.65 52.27
CA PHE A 8 8.26 33.21 52.10
C PHE A 8 7.78 32.84 50.66
N PHE A 9 8.27 31.72 50.07
CA PHE A 9 7.79 31.03 48.84
C PHE A 9 7.98 31.77 47.50
N GLY A 10 8.34 31.14 46.38
CA GLY A 10 8.54 29.74 46.03
C GLY A 10 8.76 29.63 44.51
N THR A 11 9.44 28.56 44.08
CA THR A 11 9.32 27.88 42.77
C THR A 11 9.19 28.75 41.52
N THR A 12 10.33 29.04 40.86
CA THR A 12 10.35 29.45 39.45
C THR A 12 10.03 28.24 38.56
N PHE A 13 8.87 28.34 37.93
CA PHE A 13 8.23 27.40 37.03
C PHE A 13 9.06 27.22 35.74
N LEU A 14 9.46 25.98 35.43
CA LEU A 14 9.99 25.59 34.13
C LEU A 14 8.78 25.41 33.18
N LEU A 15 8.36 26.48 32.52
CA LEU A 15 7.32 26.44 31.49
C LEU A 15 7.98 26.01 30.16
N LEU A 16 8.11 24.70 29.96
CA LEU A 16 8.42 24.13 28.65
C LEU A 16 7.22 24.44 27.73
N GLN A 17 7.49 25.17 26.65
CA GLN A 17 6.48 25.59 25.69
C GLN A 17 5.91 24.38 24.95
N LEU A 18 4.66 24.02 25.25
CA LEU A 18 3.82 23.22 24.36
C LEU A 18 3.42 24.11 23.18
N LEU A 19 4.04 23.90 22.03
CA LEU A 19 3.55 24.43 20.76
C LEU A 19 2.40 23.53 20.26
N PRO A 20 1.23 24.07 19.91
CA PRO A 20 0.15 23.27 19.33
C PRO A 20 0.48 22.92 17.86
N GLY A 21 0.61 21.62 17.58
CA GLY A 21 0.71 21.08 16.22
C GLY A 21 -0.65 21.05 15.52
N ILE A 22 -0.63 21.24 14.20
CA ILE A 22 -1.78 21.33 13.28
C ILE A 22 -1.84 20.02 12.47
N LEU A 23 -3.01 19.42 12.24
CA LEU A 23 -3.14 18.00 11.87
C LEU A 23 -4.10 17.71 10.71
N GLY A 24 -3.99 16.51 10.14
CA GLY A 24 -4.97 15.83 9.28
C GLY A 24 -6.22 15.40 10.04
N TRP A 25 -6.74 14.15 9.94
CA TRP A 25 -7.58 13.66 11.06
C TRP A 25 -6.86 14.04 12.35
N GLY A 26 -7.56 14.56 13.36
CA GLY A 26 -6.79 14.98 14.52
C GLY A 26 -6.18 13.79 15.26
N LYS A 27 -5.41 14.09 16.31
CA LYS A 27 -4.75 13.08 17.14
C LYS A 27 -5.69 11.94 17.54
N GLU A 28 -6.92 12.27 17.92
CA GLU A 28 -7.95 11.29 18.29
C GLU A 28 -8.37 10.39 17.11
N GLY A 29 -8.56 10.95 15.91
CA GLY A 29 -8.90 10.17 14.72
C GLY A 29 -7.82 9.15 14.36
N HIS A 30 -6.56 9.58 14.26
CA HIS A 30 -5.44 8.66 13.98
C HIS A 30 -5.23 7.64 15.10
N TYR A 31 -5.38 8.06 16.36
CA TYR A 31 -5.31 7.15 17.50
C TYR A 31 -6.38 6.06 17.39
N ALA A 32 -7.65 6.43 17.15
CA ALA A 32 -8.74 5.46 16.98
C ALA A 32 -8.49 4.49 15.82
N ILE A 33 -8.05 4.98 14.66
CA ILE A 33 -7.78 4.14 13.48
C ILE A 33 -6.73 3.08 13.81
N CYS A 34 -5.62 3.48 14.43
CA CYS A 34 -4.57 2.56 14.81
C CYS A 34 -4.95 1.64 15.95
N LYS A 35 -5.74 2.11 16.93
CA LYS A 35 -6.26 1.27 18.01
C LYS A 35 -7.22 0.18 17.49
N ILE A 36 -8.04 0.53 16.50
CA ILE A 36 -8.89 -0.43 15.79
C ILE A 36 -8.01 -1.43 15.04
N ALA A 37 -7.01 -0.96 14.30
CA ALA A 37 -6.10 -1.82 13.53
C ALA A 37 -5.34 -2.81 14.42
N GLU A 38 -4.78 -2.37 15.56
CA GLU A 38 -4.10 -3.23 16.53
C GLU A 38 -4.95 -4.42 16.98
N GLY A 39 -6.25 -4.19 17.21
CA GLY A 39 -7.20 -5.24 17.59
C GLY A 39 -7.53 -6.24 16.47
N LEU A 40 -7.08 -5.97 15.24
CA LEU A 40 -7.34 -6.76 14.03
C LEU A 40 -6.04 -7.35 13.42
N LEU A 41 -4.86 -6.99 13.93
CA LEU A 41 -3.59 -7.55 13.45
C LEU A 41 -3.51 -9.06 13.72
N THR A 42 -2.87 -9.78 12.80
CA THR A 42 -2.45 -11.17 13.05
C THR A 42 -1.34 -11.21 14.09
N GLU A 43 -1.10 -12.38 14.71
CA GLU A 43 -0.02 -12.53 15.69
C GLU A 43 1.35 -12.14 15.12
N ASP A 44 1.63 -12.55 13.88
CA ASP A 44 2.89 -12.22 13.19
C ASP A 44 3.01 -10.72 12.90
N ALA A 45 1.94 -10.07 12.42
CA ALA A 45 1.93 -8.64 12.14
C ALA A 45 2.05 -7.82 13.43
N ALA A 46 1.39 -8.24 14.50
CA ALA A 46 1.49 -7.59 15.81
C ALA A 46 2.91 -7.71 16.40
N ALA A 47 3.58 -8.86 16.20
CA ALA A 47 4.98 -9.03 16.60
C ALA A 47 5.92 -8.12 15.80
N ALA A 48 5.77 -8.06 14.47
CA ALA A 48 6.56 -7.20 13.61
C ALA A 48 6.37 -5.70 13.94
N VAL A 49 5.11 -5.28 14.14
CA VAL A 49 4.79 -3.91 14.58
C VAL A 49 5.49 -3.59 15.90
N LYS A 50 5.41 -4.46 16.91
CA LYS A 50 6.09 -4.24 18.19
C LYS A 50 7.61 -4.16 18.07
N MET A 51 8.21 -4.90 17.15
CA MET A 51 9.66 -4.84 16.89
C MET A 51 10.08 -3.54 16.20
N LEU A 52 9.23 -2.98 15.35
CA LEU A 52 9.50 -1.73 14.62
C LEU A 52 9.17 -0.48 15.44
N LEU A 53 8.30 -0.57 16.45
CA LEU A 53 7.89 0.57 17.24
C LEU A 53 9.03 1.10 18.13
N PRO A 54 9.16 2.44 18.25
CA PRO A 54 10.14 3.03 19.16
C PRO A 54 9.72 2.82 20.63
N GLU A 55 10.67 2.82 21.56
CA GLU A 55 10.40 2.60 22.99
C GLU A 55 9.34 3.56 23.57
N ILE A 56 9.30 4.81 23.08
CA ILE A 56 8.31 5.82 23.50
C ILE A 56 6.86 5.40 23.24
N ALA A 57 6.64 4.53 22.25
CA ALA A 57 5.33 4.00 21.91
C ALA A 57 4.82 2.98 22.95
N GLN A 58 5.68 2.48 23.84
CA GLN A 58 5.35 1.47 24.86
C GLN A 58 4.64 0.22 24.28
N GLY A 59 4.96 -0.12 23.03
CA GLY A 59 4.39 -1.26 22.31
C GLY A 59 3.00 -0.99 21.70
N GLU A 60 2.57 0.27 21.63
CA GLU A 60 1.30 0.71 21.07
C GLU A 60 1.49 1.58 19.81
N LEU A 61 1.06 1.07 18.66
CA LEU A 61 1.05 1.77 17.38
C LEU A 61 0.20 3.03 17.45
N ALA A 62 -0.95 2.97 18.13
CA ALA A 62 -1.84 4.13 18.27
C ALA A 62 -1.17 5.35 18.92
N ALA A 63 -0.18 5.14 19.80
CA ALA A 63 0.58 6.20 20.47
C ALA A 63 1.44 7.03 19.49
N VAL A 64 1.78 6.47 18.32
CA VAL A 64 2.65 7.11 17.33
C VAL A 64 1.95 7.44 16.00
N CYS A 65 0.65 7.12 15.85
CA CYS A 65 -0.06 7.32 14.59
C CYS A 65 -0.31 8.78 14.20
N SER A 66 -0.08 9.73 15.11
CA SER A 66 -0.10 11.16 14.81
C SER A 66 1.28 11.75 14.51
N TRP A 67 2.35 10.96 14.58
CA TRP A 67 3.73 11.45 14.45
C TRP A 67 4.04 12.10 13.09
N ALA A 68 3.48 11.58 11.99
CA ALA A 68 3.77 12.10 10.65
C ALA A 68 3.39 13.59 10.52
N ASP A 69 2.31 14.00 11.18
CA ASP A 69 1.90 15.39 11.26
C ASP A 69 2.87 16.27 12.08
N GLU A 70 3.49 15.71 13.12
CA GLU A 70 4.46 16.43 13.94
C GLU A 70 5.75 16.70 13.15
N VAL A 71 6.17 15.75 12.31
CA VAL A 71 7.41 15.88 11.54
C VAL A 71 7.25 16.64 10.24
N ARG A 72 6.04 16.88 9.70
CA ARG A 72 5.87 17.56 8.39
C ARG A 72 6.51 18.96 8.29
N PHE A 73 6.75 19.63 9.42
CA PHE A 73 7.46 20.91 9.46
C PHE A 73 8.99 20.75 9.47
N HIS A 74 9.49 19.62 9.98
CA HIS A 74 10.90 19.24 9.96
C HIS A 74 11.25 18.57 8.63
N TYR A 75 10.43 17.62 8.19
CA TYR A 75 10.42 16.96 6.91
C TYR A 75 9.45 17.67 5.97
N ARG A 76 9.81 18.89 5.54
CA ARG A 76 8.96 19.72 4.65
C ARG A 76 8.47 18.99 3.40
N TRP A 77 9.26 18.02 2.94
CA TRP A 77 8.96 17.17 1.80
C TRP A 77 7.77 16.22 2.04
N SER A 78 7.41 15.91 3.29
CA SER A 78 6.31 15.01 3.63
C SER A 78 4.95 15.71 3.65
N GLY A 79 4.91 17.05 3.72
CA GLY A 79 3.66 17.83 3.78
C GLY A 79 2.63 17.47 2.70
N PRO A 80 3.01 17.42 1.40
CA PRO A 80 2.10 17.00 0.33
C PRO A 80 1.62 15.54 0.43
N LEU A 81 2.30 14.69 1.20
CA LEU A 81 1.93 13.28 1.36
C LEU A 81 0.71 13.05 2.28
N HIS A 82 0.13 14.10 2.86
CA HIS A 82 -1.04 13.97 3.74
C HIS A 82 -2.37 14.09 2.99
N TYR A 83 -2.37 14.53 1.72
CA TYR A 83 -3.60 14.79 0.98
C TYR A 83 -3.48 14.50 -0.52
N VAL A 84 -4.60 14.63 -1.22
CA VAL A 84 -4.72 14.70 -2.68
C VAL A 84 -5.61 15.89 -3.02
N ASP A 85 -5.13 16.73 -3.94
CA ASP A 85 -5.95 17.77 -4.55
C ASP A 85 -6.59 17.27 -5.84
N THR A 86 -7.92 17.34 -5.92
CA THR A 86 -8.69 17.02 -7.12
C THR A 86 -9.23 18.29 -7.79
N PRO A 87 -9.52 18.28 -9.10
CA PRO A 87 -10.10 19.44 -9.77
C PRO A 87 -11.44 19.84 -9.16
N ASP A 88 -11.68 21.14 -9.07
CA ASP A 88 -12.90 21.69 -8.47
C ASP A 88 -14.17 21.10 -9.06
N PHE A 89 -15.11 20.79 -8.17
CA PHE A 89 -16.42 20.22 -8.49
C PHE A 89 -16.39 18.86 -9.20
N ARG A 90 -15.21 18.21 -9.31
CA ARG A 90 -15.10 16.83 -9.79
C ARG A 90 -15.09 15.85 -8.62
N CYS A 91 -16.18 15.12 -8.47
CA CYS A 91 -16.32 14.10 -7.43
C CYS A 91 -15.66 12.76 -7.82
N ASN A 92 -14.48 12.81 -8.44
CA ASN A 92 -13.72 11.65 -8.86
C ASN A 92 -12.23 11.87 -8.60
N TYR A 93 -11.52 10.76 -8.44
CA TYR A 93 -10.08 10.73 -8.24
C TYR A 93 -9.44 9.89 -9.34
N GLU A 94 -8.34 10.40 -9.90
CA GLU A 94 -7.54 9.74 -10.92
C GLU A 94 -6.05 9.92 -10.55
N TYR A 95 -5.37 8.84 -10.17
CA TYR A 95 -3.99 8.89 -9.63
C TYR A 95 -3.04 9.76 -10.48
N CYS A 96 -2.97 9.55 -11.80
CA CYS A 96 -2.03 10.31 -12.63
C CYS A 96 -2.39 11.79 -12.82
N ARG A 97 -3.66 12.13 -12.67
CA ARG A 97 -4.13 13.50 -12.74
C ARG A 97 -3.88 14.21 -11.41
N ASP A 98 -4.19 13.54 -10.31
CA ASP A 98 -4.38 14.17 -8.99
C ASP A 98 -3.22 13.91 -8.02
N CYS A 99 -2.45 12.83 -8.19
CA CYS A 99 -1.33 12.51 -7.30
C CYS A 99 -0.05 13.26 -7.68
N HIS A 100 0.04 14.50 -7.23
CA HIS A 100 1.23 15.34 -7.33
C HIS A 100 1.26 16.40 -6.23
N ASP A 101 2.43 16.97 -5.98
CA ASP A 101 2.54 18.14 -5.11
C ASP A 101 2.18 19.44 -5.85
N SER A 102 2.21 20.58 -5.15
CA SER A 102 1.97 21.90 -5.74
C SER A 102 2.98 22.31 -6.82
N GLY A 103 4.15 21.66 -6.87
CA GLY A 103 5.15 21.81 -7.92
C GLY A 103 4.90 20.93 -9.14
N GLY A 104 3.88 20.06 -9.11
CA GLY A 104 3.56 19.11 -10.17
C GLY A 104 4.43 17.86 -10.17
N HIS A 105 5.26 17.64 -9.15
CA HIS A 105 6.03 16.41 -9.01
C HIS A 105 5.08 15.25 -8.75
N LYS A 106 5.08 14.26 -9.65
CA LYS A 106 4.21 13.07 -9.56
C LYS A 106 4.52 12.22 -8.33
N ASP A 107 3.55 11.43 -7.92
CA ASP A 107 3.62 10.47 -6.80
C ASP A 107 3.78 11.13 -5.41
N ARG A 108 3.76 12.46 -5.35
CA ARG A 108 3.87 13.23 -4.10
C ARG A 108 2.49 13.61 -3.55
N CYS A 109 1.71 12.60 -3.19
CA CYS A 109 0.41 12.75 -2.54
C CYS A 109 0.19 11.59 -1.55
N VAL A 110 -0.92 11.57 -0.81
CA VAL A 110 -1.19 10.51 0.19
C VAL A 110 -1.28 9.10 -0.40
N THR A 111 -1.83 8.93 -1.61
CA THR A 111 -1.90 7.60 -2.24
C THR A 111 -0.52 7.12 -2.69
N GLY A 112 0.30 8.01 -3.25
CA GLY A 112 1.72 7.72 -3.56
C GLY A 112 2.55 7.44 -2.31
N GLY A 113 2.28 8.15 -1.21
CA GLY A 113 2.87 7.90 0.11
C GLY A 113 2.53 6.50 0.62
N ILE A 114 1.26 6.10 0.56
CA ILE A 114 0.82 4.76 0.93
C ILE A 114 1.55 3.70 0.08
N TYR A 115 1.63 3.86 -1.25
CA TYR A 115 2.38 2.93 -2.09
C TYR A 115 3.86 2.83 -1.69
N ASN A 116 4.53 3.97 -1.50
CA ASN A 116 5.95 4.02 -1.17
C ASN A 116 6.27 3.33 0.18
N TYR A 117 5.57 3.69 1.26
CA TYR A 117 5.88 3.14 2.57
C TYR A 117 5.39 1.71 2.75
N THR A 118 4.36 1.31 2.02
CA THR A 118 3.99 -0.11 1.88
C THR A 118 5.14 -0.91 1.26
N MET A 119 5.72 -0.42 0.16
CA MET A 119 6.85 -1.07 -0.51
C MET A 119 8.09 -1.16 0.40
N GLN A 120 8.36 -0.12 1.20
CA GLN A 120 9.46 -0.15 2.17
C GLN A 120 9.21 -1.21 3.26
N LEU A 121 8.01 -1.33 3.81
CA LEU A 121 7.70 -2.33 4.83
C LEU A 121 7.72 -3.77 4.28
N GLN A 122 7.47 -3.96 2.98
CA GLN A 122 7.64 -5.26 2.33
C GLN A 122 9.11 -5.73 2.32
N THR A 123 10.09 -4.88 2.60
CA THR A 123 11.49 -5.30 2.75
C THR A 123 11.83 -5.84 4.13
N TYR A 124 10.86 -5.89 5.06
CA TYR A 124 11.06 -6.43 6.40
C TYR A 124 11.25 -7.97 6.36
N GLU A 125 12.47 -8.42 6.65
CA GLU A 125 12.85 -9.85 6.67
C GLU A 125 13.14 -10.36 8.10
N GLY A 126 12.72 -9.62 9.14
CA GLY A 126 12.83 -10.07 10.54
C GLY A 126 14.19 -9.87 11.22
N SER A 127 15.22 -9.36 10.53
CA SER A 127 16.54 -9.02 11.09
C SER A 127 16.84 -7.53 10.97
N LEU A 128 16.97 -6.82 12.10
CA LEU A 128 17.17 -5.36 12.20
C LEU A 128 18.52 -4.83 11.70
N SER A 129 19.41 -5.68 11.19
CA SER A 129 20.75 -5.30 10.79
C SER A 129 20.84 -5.06 9.28
N ASP A 130 20.99 -3.78 8.92
CA ASP A 130 21.45 -3.28 7.61
C ASP A 130 20.38 -2.96 6.54
N TRP A 131 19.42 -2.07 6.86
CA TRP A 131 18.42 -1.61 5.89
C TRP A 131 18.69 -0.20 5.35
N LYS A 132 18.49 -0.04 4.02
CA LYS A 132 18.51 1.23 3.29
C LYS A 132 17.45 2.25 3.76
N TYR A 133 16.38 1.78 4.42
CA TYR A 133 15.25 2.60 4.88
C TYR A 133 15.01 2.45 6.37
N ASN A 134 14.52 3.53 6.99
CA ASN A 134 14.06 3.51 8.37
C ASN A 134 12.64 2.88 8.42
N LEU A 135 12.57 1.57 8.64
CA LEU A 135 11.31 0.83 8.64
C LEU A 135 10.35 1.26 9.77
N THR A 136 10.88 1.81 10.87
CA THR A 136 10.07 2.45 11.92
C THR A 136 9.33 3.65 11.36
N GLU A 137 10.03 4.55 10.67
CA GLU A 137 9.40 5.70 10.02
C GLU A 137 8.41 5.25 8.94
N ALA A 138 8.74 4.21 8.17
CA ALA A 138 7.83 3.67 7.16
C ALA A 138 6.52 3.15 7.77
N LEU A 139 6.59 2.43 8.89
CA LEU A 139 5.40 1.97 9.62
C LEU A 139 4.55 3.15 10.12
N MET A 140 5.19 4.16 10.70
CA MET A 140 4.51 5.32 11.26
C MET A 140 3.86 6.17 10.17
N PHE A 141 4.56 6.37 9.04
CA PHE A 141 4.02 7.06 7.87
C PHE A 141 2.85 6.30 7.24
N LEU A 142 3.00 4.99 6.98
CA LEU A 142 1.93 4.20 6.39
C LEU A 142 0.67 4.22 7.27
N SER A 143 0.83 4.03 8.58
CA SER A 143 -0.28 4.01 9.53
C SER A 143 -1.04 5.35 9.56
N HIS A 144 -0.29 6.46 9.49
CA HIS A 144 -0.88 7.79 9.41
C HIS A 144 -1.60 8.02 8.07
N PHE A 145 -0.95 7.73 6.94
CA PHE A 145 -1.51 8.01 5.61
C PHE A 145 -2.72 7.15 5.26
N ILE A 146 -2.79 5.91 5.76
CA ILE A 146 -4.03 5.13 5.68
C ILE A 146 -5.17 5.83 6.42
N GLY A 147 -4.89 6.52 7.52
CA GLY A 147 -5.88 7.39 8.15
C GLY A 147 -6.28 8.56 7.27
N ASP A 148 -5.30 9.33 6.80
CA ASP A 148 -5.51 10.54 5.99
C ASP A 148 -6.33 10.26 4.73
N VAL A 149 -5.98 9.22 3.96
CA VAL A 149 -6.73 8.89 2.73
C VAL A 149 -8.20 8.56 3.02
N HIS A 150 -8.56 8.19 4.26
CA HIS A 150 -9.94 7.95 4.67
C HIS A 150 -10.68 9.18 5.17
N GLN A 151 -9.98 10.28 5.44
CA GLN A 151 -10.57 11.59 5.73
C GLN A 151 -11.14 12.14 4.39
N PRO A 152 -12.45 12.39 4.28
CA PRO A 152 -13.05 12.79 3.01
C PRO A 152 -12.44 14.05 2.37
N LEU A 153 -12.18 15.09 3.15
CA LEU A 153 -11.61 16.37 2.72
C LEU A 153 -10.08 16.33 2.49
N HIS A 154 -9.36 15.29 2.93
CA HIS A 154 -7.98 15.05 2.48
C HIS A 154 -7.89 14.60 1.03
N VAL A 155 -9.03 14.23 0.43
CA VAL A 155 -9.17 14.05 -1.01
C VAL A 155 -10.23 15.04 -1.46
N GLY A 156 -9.84 16.32 -1.50
CA GLY A 156 -10.74 17.45 -1.65
C GLY A 156 -10.44 18.29 -2.90
N PHE A 157 -11.08 19.45 -3.03
CA PHE A 157 -10.89 20.33 -4.18
C PHE A 157 -9.67 21.25 -4.00
N LEU A 158 -8.87 21.37 -5.06
CA LEU A 158 -7.71 22.26 -5.09
C LEU A 158 -8.09 23.72 -4.80
N GLY A 159 -9.19 24.20 -5.38
CA GLY A 159 -9.64 25.59 -5.29
C GLY A 159 -10.11 26.00 -3.89
N ASP A 160 -10.51 25.04 -3.04
CA ASP A 160 -10.82 25.29 -1.64
C ASP A 160 -9.79 24.72 -0.64
N LEU A 161 -8.66 24.22 -1.17
CA LEU A 161 -7.64 23.51 -0.42
C LEU A 161 -8.26 22.42 0.47
N GLY A 162 -9.15 21.61 -0.10
CA GLY A 162 -9.91 20.61 0.65
C GLY A 162 -10.88 21.18 1.68
N GLY A 163 -11.43 22.38 1.49
CA GLY A 163 -12.37 23.02 2.41
C GLY A 163 -11.73 23.90 3.48
N ASN A 164 -10.40 24.00 3.48
CA ASN A 164 -9.63 24.89 4.36
C ASN A 164 -10.02 26.37 4.19
N THR A 165 -10.42 26.77 2.98
CA THR A 165 -10.80 28.14 2.66
C THR A 165 -12.30 28.41 2.77
N ILE A 166 -13.10 27.46 3.29
CA ILE A 166 -14.56 27.61 3.47
C ILE A 166 -14.86 28.04 4.91
N PRO A 167 -15.01 29.34 5.23
CA PRO A 167 -15.29 29.79 6.58
C PRO A 167 -16.72 29.45 6.99
N ILE A 168 -16.93 28.86 8.17
CA ILE A 168 -18.24 28.49 8.69
C ILE A 168 -18.32 28.76 10.21
N ARG A 169 -19.45 28.39 10.82
CA ARG A 169 -19.58 28.27 12.28
C ARG A 169 -19.96 26.85 12.66
N TRP A 170 -19.20 26.20 13.55
CA TRP A 170 -19.62 24.99 14.24
C TRP A 170 -20.35 25.37 15.51
N PHE A 171 -21.66 25.16 15.53
CA PHE A 171 -22.57 25.74 16.52
C PHE A 171 -22.36 27.25 16.67
N ARG A 172 -21.78 27.71 17.79
CA ARG A 172 -21.53 29.14 18.04
C ARG A 172 -20.11 29.59 17.64
N ARG A 173 -19.20 28.64 17.38
CA ARG A 173 -17.76 28.91 17.17
C ARG A 173 -17.46 29.11 15.69
N LYS A 174 -16.69 30.14 15.36
CA LYS A 174 -16.18 30.33 13.99
C LYS A 174 -15.05 29.34 13.74
N THR A 175 -15.06 28.69 12.58
CA THR A 175 -13.97 27.86 12.08
C THR A 175 -14.10 27.74 10.55
N ASN A 176 -13.51 26.75 9.92
CA ASN A 176 -13.67 26.40 8.51
C ASN A 176 -14.05 24.91 8.41
N LEU A 177 -14.24 24.41 7.20
CA LEU A 177 -14.74 23.05 6.98
C LEU A 177 -13.71 21.95 7.29
N HIS A 178 -12.41 22.27 7.21
CA HIS A 178 -11.23 21.41 7.38
C HIS A 178 -10.29 22.06 8.45
N HIS A 179 -9.00 22.40 8.19
CA HIS A 179 -8.29 23.70 8.44
C HIS A 179 -6.79 23.73 8.03
N HIS A 180 -6.32 24.88 7.48
CA HIS A 180 -4.91 25.34 7.43
C HIS A 180 -4.75 26.71 8.15
N PRO A 181 -3.75 26.89 9.04
CA PRO A 181 -3.64 28.01 9.96
C PRO A 181 -3.11 29.25 9.26
N ASN A 182 -3.99 30.24 9.04
CA ASN A 182 -3.69 31.66 9.17
C ASN A 182 -5.01 32.44 9.23
N GLU A 183 -5.21 33.14 10.36
CA GLU A 183 -6.22 34.17 10.63
C GLU A 183 -7.65 33.76 11.03
N MET A 184 -8.01 33.91 12.32
CA MET A 184 -9.05 34.86 12.80
C MET A 184 -9.39 34.73 14.32
N PRO A 185 -9.98 35.78 14.94
CA PRO A 185 -9.72 36.13 16.35
C PRO A 185 -10.63 35.44 17.39
N ARG A 186 -10.06 35.31 18.60
CA ARG A 186 -10.71 34.89 19.86
C ARG A 186 -12.12 35.48 20.01
N ALA A 187 -13.13 34.62 20.09
CA ALA A 187 -14.49 35.01 20.48
C ALA A 187 -14.85 34.42 21.85
N LYS A 188 -15.26 35.30 22.77
CA LYS A 188 -15.76 35.01 24.13
C LYS A 188 -17.16 34.38 24.11
N GLU A 189 -17.46 33.72 25.23
CA GLU A 189 -18.60 32.85 25.59
C GLU A 189 -20.03 33.34 25.30
N SER A 190 -20.96 32.37 25.21
CA SER A 190 -22.18 32.29 26.06
C SER A 190 -22.98 31.00 25.79
N PHE A 191 -23.55 30.41 26.85
CA PHE A 191 -24.30 29.14 26.96
C PHE A 191 -25.84 29.32 26.87
N MET A 192 -26.60 28.28 26.44
CA MET A 192 -27.87 27.74 27.04
C MET A 192 -28.63 26.73 26.12
N PRO A 193 -29.56 25.90 26.66
CA PRO A 193 -29.77 24.49 26.29
C PRO A 193 -30.77 24.25 25.15
N PHE A 194 -30.59 23.14 24.42
CA PHE A 194 -31.52 22.68 23.36
C PHE A 194 -32.43 21.53 23.82
N PRO A 195 -33.61 21.35 23.21
CA PRO A 195 -34.66 20.47 23.71
C PRO A 195 -34.41 19.00 23.36
N TYR A 196 -34.25 18.20 24.41
CA TYR A 196 -33.94 16.77 24.41
C TYR A 196 -35.01 15.87 23.73
N SER A 197 -36.24 16.35 23.54
CA SER A 197 -37.40 15.49 23.19
C SER A 197 -37.48 15.06 21.73
N SER A 198 -37.02 15.90 20.78
CA SER A 198 -37.03 15.58 19.34
C SER A 198 -35.90 14.63 18.94
N TYR A 199 -34.85 14.52 19.75
CA TYR A 199 -33.65 13.72 19.46
C TYR A 199 -33.82 12.26 19.90
N LEU A 200 -34.56 12.03 21.00
CA LEU A 200 -34.82 10.71 21.57
C LEU A 200 -35.53 9.74 20.60
N SER A 201 -36.37 10.24 19.69
CA SER A 201 -37.08 9.39 18.72
C SER A 201 -36.14 8.82 17.65
N LYS A 202 -35.11 9.56 17.23
CA LYS A 202 -34.06 9.07 16.32
C LYS A 202 -32.99 8.25 17.05
N LEU A 203 -32.69 8.56 18.31
CA LEU A 203 -31.82 7.73 19.16
C LEU A 203 -32.39 6.33 19.41
N LYS A 204 -33.72 6.21 19.60
CA LYS A 204 -34.39 4.91 19.76
C LYS A 204 -34.27 4.00 18.53
N GLN A 205 -33.96 4.56 17.36
CA GLN A 205 -33.79 3.78 16.13
C GLN A 205 -32.35 3.30 15.93
N LYS A 206 -31.36 3.93 16.60
CA LYS A 206 -29.96 3.49 16.63
C LYS A 206 -29.63 2.55 17.80
N LEU A 207 -30.34 2.64 18.93
CA LEU A 207 -30.11 1.79 20.11
C LEU A 207 -30.91 0.49 20.05
N LYS A 208 -30.36 -0.51 19.35
CA LYS A 208 -30.74 -1.93 19.50
C LYS A 208 -29.73 -2.70 20.36
N CYS A 209 -29.11 -2.04 21.35
CA CYS A 209 -28.29 -2.69 22.36
C CYS A 209 -28.83 -2.38 23.76
N SER A 210 -29.08 -3.45 24.50
CA SER A 210 -29.42 -3.50 25.91
C SER A 210 -28.34 -2.82 26.76
N LEU A 211 -28.72 -1.78 27.50
CA LEU A 211 -28.25 -1.37 28.83
C LEU A 211 -28.65 0.11 29.04
N VAL A 212 -29.90 0.35 29.43
CA VAL A 212 -30.32 1.63 30.01
C VAL A 212 -31.05 1.32 31.29
N ASP A 213 -30.31 1.34 32.40
CA ASP A 213 -30.82 1.72 33.71
C ASP A 213 -29.64 2.11 34.61
N ARG A 214 -29.40 3.42 34.76
CA ARG A 214 -29.12 4.07 36.06
C ARG A 214 -28.98 5.60 35.92
N HIS A 215 -29.56 6.27 36.92
CA HIS A 215 -29.71 7.72 37.08
C HIS A 215 -28.44 8.45 37.58
N THR A 216 -28.54 9.80 37.60
CA THR A 216 -27.83 10.83 38.42
C THR A 216 -26.58 11.46 37.78
N ASP A 217 -26.26 12.77 37.87
CA ASP A 217 -26.83 13.98 38.49
C ASP A 217 -26.28 15.22 37.73
N LYS A 218 -26.99 16.36 37.75
CA LYS A 218 -26.75 17.55 36.89
C LYS A 218 -25.57 18.47 37.30
N LYS A 219 -24.85 18.18 38.39
CA LYS A 219 -23.85 19.13 38.95
C LYS A 219 -22.40 18.85 38.56
N ASP A 220 -22.01 17.60 38.33
CA ASP A 220 -20.60 17.27 38.03
C ASP A 220 -20.22 17.49 36.56
N ALA A 221 -21.22 17.57 35.68
CA ALA A 221 -21.05 17.83 34.26
C ALA A 221 -20.66 19.28 33.93
N ASN A 222 -20.55 20.22 34.88
CA ASN A 222 -20.10 21.59 34.59
C ASN A 222 -18.64 21.86 34.97
N GLN A 223 -18.06 21.08 35.89
CA GLN A 223 -16.70 21.32 36.38
C GLN A 223 -15.63 20.57 35.55
N LEU A 224 -15.98 19.40 35.00
CA LEU A 224 -15.13 18.64 34.05
C LEU A 224 -14.89 19.41 32.73
N TRP A 225 -15.79 20.32 32.36
CA TRP A 225 -15.76 21.04 31.09
C TRP A 225 -14.82 22.25 31.06
N VAL A 226 -14.41 22.77 32.22
CA VAL A 226 -13.58 23.98 32.30
C VAL A 226 -12.10 23.67 32.02
N ASN A 227 -11.62 22.47 32.37
CA ASN A 227 -10.19 22.13 32.26
C ASN A 227 -9.81 21.53 30.90
N LEU A 228 -10.76 21.03 30.10
CA LEU A 228 -10.49 20.46 28.78
C LEU A 228 -10.32 21.52 27.66
N PHE A 229 -10.72 22.78 27.91
CA PHE A 229 -11.08 23.71 26.83
C PHE A 229 -10.11 24.86 26.53
N LEU A 230 -8.88 24.83 27.04
CA LEU A 230 -7.92 25.94 26.89
C LEU A 230 -6.77 25.72 25.88
N SER A 231 -6.76 24.64 25.08
CA SER A 231 -5.66 24.42 24.11
C SER A 231 -6.02 23.80 22.75
N LEU A 232 -7.30 23.67 22.38
CA LEU A 232 -7.68 22.90 21.19
C LEU A 232 -7.73 23.75 19.90
N SER A 233 -7.11 23.22 18.82
CA SER A 233 -7.39 23.60 17.44
C SER A 233 -8.83 23.19 17.08
N PHE A 234 -9.51 23.96 16.23
CA PHE A 234 -10.95 23.78 15.98
C PHE A 234 -11.18 23.38 14.52
N GLU A 235 -11.38 22.08 14.25
CA GLU A 235 -11.50 21.51 12.89
C GLU A 235 -12.71 20.57 12.78
N ILE A 236 -13.64 20.78 11.83
CA ILE A 236 -14.91 20.04 11.84
C ILE A 236 -14.73 18.56 11.52
N TRP A 237 -14.15 18.25 10.36
CA TRP A 237 -14.02 16.88 9.87
C TRP A 237 -12.85 16.13 10.50
N ASP A 238 -11.87 16.85 11.05
CA ASP A 238 -10.70 16.25 11.71
C ASP A 238 -10.97 15.87 13.16
N ASN A 239 -11.66 16.74 13.92
CA ASN A 239 -11.76 16.62 15.37
C ASN A 239 -13.18 16.80 15.90
N MET A 240 -13.88 17.87 15.52
CA MET A 240 -15.08 18.29 16.24
C MET A 240 -16.23 17.31 16.12
N ILE A 241 -16.37 16.55 15.01
CA ILE A 241 -17.39 15.49 14.94
C ILE A 241 -17.06 14.36 15.92
N ILE A 242 -15.80 13.97 16.05
CA ILE A 242 -15.35 12.91 16.97
C ILE A 242 -15.51 13.37 18.42
N GLU A 243 -14.95 14.52 18.78
CA GLU A 243 -15.05 15.11 20.14
C GLU A 243 -16.52 15.35 20.55
N THR A 244 -17.35 15.83 19.62
CA THR A 244 -18.79 16.00 19.89
C THR A 244 -19.46 14.64 20.10
N ALA A 245 -19.10 13.60 19.35
CA ALA A 245 -19.68 12.27 19.54
C ALA A 245 -19.25 11.64 20.87
N GLU A 246 -17.96 11.68 21.19
CA GLU A 246 -17.39 11.23 22.45
C GLU A 246 -18.11 11.85 23.66
N SER A 247 -18.24 13.17 23.64
CA SER A 247 -18.88 13.92 24.72
C SER A 247 -20.38 13.61 24.84
N PHE A 248 -21.12 13.52 23.73
CA PHE A 248 -22.57 13.37 23.76
C PHE A 248 -23.05 11.92 23.91
N PHE A 249 -22.29 10.94 23.43
CA PHE A 249 -22.73 9.54 23.36
C PHE A 249 -21.88 8.57 24.19
N TYR A 250 -20.66 8.97 24.57
CA TYR A 250 -19.69 8.07 25.20
C TYR A 250 -19.16 8.59 26.53
N ASN A 251 -19.89 9.49 27.21
CA ASN A 251 -19.53 10.04 28.53
C ASN A 251 -18.13 10.67 28.59
N SER A 252 -17.64 11.22 27.48
CA SER A 252 -16.25 11.71 27.38
C SER A 252 -15.20 10.62 27.66
N ASP A 253 -15.52 9.38 27.28
CA ASP A 253 -14.60 8.25 27.29
C ASP A 253 -14.38 7.78 25.85
N PHE A 254 -13.22 8.16 25.31
CA PHE A 254 -12.85 7.83 23.94
C PHE A 254 -12.66 6.32 23.71
N ALA A 255 -12.27 5.57 24.74
CA ALA A 255 -12.15 4.12 24.64
C ALA A 255 -13.52 3.47 24.39
N LEU A 256 -14.59 3.97 25.04
CA LEU A 256 -15.95 3.47 24.79
C LEU A 256 -16.42 3.73 23.35
N MET A 257 -15.98 4.83 22.72
CA MET A 257 -16.27 5.10 21.31
C MET A 257 -15.55 4.09 20.40
N ILE A 258 -14.26 3.84 20.64
CA ILE A 258 -13.47 2.85 19.89
C ILE A 258 -14.08 1.45 20.05
N GLU A 259 -14.44 1.04 21.27
CA GLU A 259 -15.10 -0.24 21.54
C GLU A 259 -16.45 -0.36 20.82
N ALA A 260 -17.23 0.73 20.75
CA ALA A 260 -18.48 0.74 20.00
C ALA A 260 -18.25 0.55 18.49
N ILE A 261 -17.23 1.20 17.93
CA ILE A 261 -16.84 1.02 16.51
C ILE A 261 -16.38 -0.43 16.27
N GLN A 262 -15.56 -0.99 17.15
CA GLN A 262 -15.11 -2.39 17.08
C GLN A 262 -16.27 -3.40 17.17
N ARG A 263 -17.29 -3.12 18.00
CA ARG A 263 -18.53 -3.92 18.03
C ARG A 263 -19.29 -3.82 16.72
N ASN A 264 -19.47 -2.61 16.18
CA ASN A 264 -20.15 -2.42 14.90
C ASN A 264 -19.42 -3.14 13.75
N ILE A 265 -18.09 -3.18 13.75
CA ILE A 265 -17.29 -3.97 12.80
C ILE A 265 -17.65 -5.46 12.86
N LYS A 266 -17.81 -6.02 14.07
CA LYS A 266 -18.14 -7.43 14.28
C LYS A 266 -19.61 -7.76 14.00
N ASP A 267 -20.50 -6.81 14.28
CA ASP A 267 -21.94 -7.01 14.22
C ASP A 267 -22.52 -6.32 12.98
N ASP A 268 -22.88 -5.03 13.09
CA ASP A 268 -23.65 -4.26 12.12
C ASP A 268 -23.01 -4.13 10.72
N TRP A 269 -21.69 -4.15 10.64
CA TRP A 269 -20.93 -3.99 9.39
C TRP A 269 -20.23 -5.26 8.93
N SER A 270 -20.46 -6.39 9.59
CA SER A 270 -19.83 -7.68 9.26
C SER A 270 -19.94 -8.06 7.78
N ALA A 271 -21.09 -7.78 7.14
CA ALA A 271 -21.30 -8.03 5.71
C ALA A 271 -20.46 -7.11 4.79
N ASP A 272 -20.16 -5.90 5.25
CA ASP A 272 -19.39 -4.91 4.49
C ASP A 272 -17.87 -5.17 4.60
N ILE A 273 -17.39 -5.86 5.66
CA ILE A 273 -15.96 -6.09 5.93
C ILE A 273 -15.24 -6.71 4.74
N SER A 274 -15.81 -7.76 4.14
CA SER A 274 -15.24 -8.40 2.96
C SER A 274 -14.98 -7.38 1.83
N SER A 275 -15.86 -6.39 1.64
CA SER A 275 -15.68 -5.35 0.62
C SER A 275 -14.64 -4.29 1.01
N TRP A 276 -14.38 -4.10 2.31
CA TRP A 276 -13.37 -3.15 2.79
C TRP A 276 -11.97 -3.75 2.77
N GLU A 277 -11.88 -5.05 3.06
CA GLU A 277 -10.68 -5.88 2.98
C GLU A 277 -10.32 -6.24 1.53
N ASN A 278 -11.33 -6.46 0.68
CA ASN A 278 -11.13 -6.80 -0.73
C ASN A 278 -10.62 -5.59 -1.51
N CYS A 279 -9.31 -5.52 -1.60
CA CYS A 279 -8.64 -5.05 -2.79
C CYS A 279 -9.01 -5.95 -3.99
N ALA A 280 -9.43 -5.36 -5.11
CA ALA A 280 -9.68 -6.14 -6.30
C ALA A 280 -8.33 -6.61 -6.88
N SER A 281 -7.95 -7.89 -6.65
CA SER A 281 -6.67 -8.57 -6.96
C SER A 281 -5.63 -8.54 -5.83
N ALA A 282 -4.52 -9.31 -5.99
CA ALA A 282 -3.49 -9.66 -5.00
C ALA A 282 -2.71 -8.48 -4.33
N ASP A 283 -3.23 -7.26 -4.44
CA ASP A 283 -2.78 -6.08 -3.73
C ASP A 283 -2.78 -6.27 -2.23
N THR A 284 -1.79 -5.64 -1.60
CA THR A 284 -1.74 -5.56 -0.15
C THR A 284 -2.24 -4.24 0.43
N VAL A 285 -2.33 -3.17 -0.36
CA VAL A 285 -3.12 -1.96 -0.08
C VAL A 285 -3.71 -1.38 -1.36
N CYS A 286 -4.86 -0.70 -1.27
CA CYS A 286 -5.55 -0.09 -2.42
C CYS A 286 -5.87 1.39 -2.22
N PRO A 287 -4.86 2.27 -2.15
CA PRO A 287 -5.05 3.68 -1.84
C PRO A 287 -5.95 4.41 -2.86
N ASP A 288 -5.97 3.99 -4.12
CA ASP A 288 -6.77 4.61 -5.18
C ASP A 288 -8.30 4.45 -4.98
N PRO A 289 -8.83 3.23 -4.73
CA PRO A 289 -10.19 3.06 -4.27
C PRO A 289 -10.51 3.86 -3.00
N TYR A 290 -9.59 3.91 -2.02
CA TYR A 290 -9.82 4.62 -0.77
C TYR A 290 -10.00 6.13 -1.02
N ALA A 291 -9.15 6.72 -1.87
CA ALA A 291 -9.24 8.11 -2.28
C ALA A 291 -10.51 8.38 -3.10
N SER A 292 -10.85 7.47 -4.03
CA SER A 292 -12.09 7.55 -4.81
C SER A 292 -13.36 7.53 -3.96
N GLU A 293 -13.35 6.78 -2.85
CA GLU A 293 -14.43 6.80 -1.86
C GLU A 293 -14.46 8.12 -1.09
N SER A 294 -13.29 8.62 -0.65
CA SER A 294 -13.17 9.87 0.11
C SER A 294 -13.72 11.06 -0.67
N ILE A 295 -13.33 11.27 -1.93
CA ILE A 295 -13.85 12.39 -2.73
C ILE A 295 -15.36 12.30 -2.97
N LYS A 296 -15.90 11.08 -3.16
CA LYS A 296 -17.35 10.86 -3.29
C LYS A 296 -18.07 11.24 -1.99
N LEU A 297 -17.51 10.91 -0.84
CA LEU A 297 -18.05 11.27 0.46
C LEU A 297 -17.90 12.76 0.76
N ALA A 298 -16.80 13.39 0.36
CA ALA A 298 -16.57 14.82 0.47
C ALA A 298 -17.68 15.59 -0.26
N CYS A 299 -17.91 15.27 -1.54
CA CYS A 299 -19.00 15.85 -2.33
C CYS A 299 -20.38 15.60 -1.73
N LYS A 300 -20.66 14.35 -1.33
CA LYS A 300 -22.01 13.93 -0.90
C LYS A 300 -22.36 14.46 0.49
N TYR A 301 -21.37 14.59 1.38
CA TYR A 301 -21.57 14.88 2.80
C TYR A 301 -20.82 16.12 3.29
N ALA A 302 -19.52 16.24 3.04
CA ALA A 302 -18.70 17.34 3.59
C ALA A 302 -19.11 18.70 3.02
N TYR A 303 -19.03 18.87 1.71
CA TYR A 303 -19.37 20.12 1.03
C TYR A 303 -20.89 20.42 1.04
N LYS A 304 -21.72 19.38 1.14
CA LYS A 304 -23.18 19.52 1.04
C LYS A 304 -23.78 20.34 2.20
N GLY A 305 -24.17 21.57 1.90
CA GLY A 305 -24.77 22.51 2.86
C GLY A 305 -23.75 23.30 3.68
N ALA A 306 -22.45 23.15 3.39
CA ALA A 306 -21.36 23.89 4.00
C ALA A 306 -20.93 25.06 3.09
N THR A 307 -21.79 26.08 2.98
CA THR A 307 -21.44 27.32 2.25
C THR A 307 -20.70 28.31 3.16
N PRO A 308 -19.86 29.21 2.60
CA PRO A 308 -19.21 30.25 3.38
C PRO A 308 -20.20 31.06 4.23
N GLY A 309 -19.90 31.22 5.52
CA GLY A 309 -20.72 31.91 6.51
C GLY A 309 -21.85 31.08 7.13
N SER A 310 -22.07 29.85 6.67
CA SER A 310 -23.13 28.97 7.21
C SER A 310 -22.82 28.50 8.64
N THR A 311 -23.87 28.10 9.37
CA THR A 311 -23.74 27.53 10.72
C THR A 311 -24.12 26.06 10.71
N LEU A 312 -23.13 25.21 10.91
CA LEU A 312 -23.24 23.76 10.99
C LEU A 312 -23.50 23.38 12.46
N SER A 313 -24.55 22.60 12.71
CA SER A 313 -25.04 22.27 14.06
C SER A 313 -25.57 20.84 14.11
N GLY A 314 -26.54 20.54 14.99
CA GLY A 314 -26.99 19.17 15.26
C GLY A 314 -27.44 18.37 14.03
N PHE A 315 -28.13 18.99 13.06
CA PHE A 315 -28.54 18.27 11.84
C PHE A 315 -27.34 17.86 10.97
N TYR A 316 -26.37 18.75 10.79
CA TYR A 316 -25.14 18.46 10.06
C TYR A 316 -24.35 17.37 10.80
N PHE A 317 -24.13 17.55 12.11
CA PHE A 317 -23.45 16.58 12.96
C PHE A 317 -24.06 15.17 12.86
N LEU A 318 -25.35 14.99 13.14
CA LEU A 318 -25.98 13.67 13.16
C LEU A 318 -25.97 12.96 11.80
N SER A 319 -26.05 13.72 10.71
CA SER A 319 -26.08 13.14 9.38
C SER A 319 -24.71 12.74 8.87
N ARG A 320 -23.62 13.26 9.48
CA ARG A 320 -22.23 13.00 9.09
C ARG A 320 -21.51 12.06 10.05
N LEU A 321 -21.92 12.01 11.32
CA LEU A 321 -21.34 11.11 12.33
C LEU A 321 -21.27 9.64 11.87
N PRO A 322 -22.33 9.02 11.29
CA PRO A 322 -22.22 7.64 10.81
C PRO A 322 -21.20 7.45 9.69
N ILE A 323 -20.94 8.50 8.89
CA ILE A 323 -19.93 8.46 7.83
C ILE A 323 -18.54 8.51 8.45
N VAL A 324 -18.32 9.39 9.44
CA VAL A 324 -17.06 9.47 10.19
C VAL A 324 -16.75 8.15 10.89
N GLU A 325 -17.70 7.60 11.66
CA GLU A 325 -17.54 6.30 12.33
C GLU A 325 -17.19 5.18 11.34
N LYS A 326 -17.86 5.16 10.18
CA LYS A 326 -17.58 4.18 9.12
C LYS A 326 -16.20 4.38 8.47
N ARG A 327 -15.74 5.62 8.29
CA ARG A 327 -14.38 5.88 7.74
C ARG A 327 -13.27 5.52 8.71
N LEU A 328 -13.44 5.78 10.00
CA LEU A 328 -12.51 5.31 11.04
C LEU A 328 -12.42 3.77 11.05
N ALA A 329 -13.57 3.09 10.95
CA ALA A 329 -13.63 1.63 10.86
C ALA A 329 -12.95 1.09 9.60
N GLN A 330 -13.25 1.66 8.43
CA GLN A 330 -12.64 1.27 7.15
C GLN A 330 -11.11 1.42 7.18
N ALA A 331 -10.62 2.55 7.70
CA ALA A 331 -9.18 2.79 7.83
C ALA A 331 -8.51 1.77 8.76
N GLY A 332 -9.11 1.48 9.92
CA GLY A 332 -8.57 0.49 10.85
C GLY A 332 -8.53 -0.93 10.27
N VAL A 333 -9.60 -1.36 9.61
CA VAL A 333 -9.67 -2.66 8.92
C VAL A 333 -8.64 -2.77 7.79
N ARG A 334 -8.51 -1.72 6.96
CA ARG A 334 -7.57 -1.68 5.83
C ARG A 334 -6.11 -1.61 6.28
N LEU A 335 -5.81 -0.85 7.35
CA LEU A 335 -4.47 -0.78 7.92
C LEU A 335 -4.01 -2.14 8.45
N ALA A 336 -4.90 -2.90 9.10
CA ALA A 336 -4.58 -4.24 9.61
C ALA A 336 -4.29 -5.29 8.52
N ARG A 337 -4.56 -4.97 7.24
CA ARG A 337 -4.41 -5.87 6.09
C ARG A 337 -3.29 -5.52 5.11
N ALA A 338 -2.56 -4.42 5.34
CA ALA A 338 -1.35 -4.06 4.60
C ALA A 338 -0.25 -5.17 4.68
N PRO A 339 0.69 -5.28 3.71
CA PRO A 339 1.30 -6.53 3.24
C PRO A 339 2.01 -7.46 4.23
N GLY A 340 1.75 -8.77 4.09
CA GLY A 340 2.46 -9.67 3.15
C GLY A 340 1.43 -10.34 2.21
N VAL A 341 1.62 -10.78 0.95
CA VAL A 341 2.71 -11.42 0.15
C VAL A 341 2.31 -11.40 -1.37
N HIS A 342 3.24 -11.61 -2.33
CA HIS A 342 3.11 -11.53 -3.83
C HIS A 342 3.20 -12.88 -4.61
N ALA A 343 2.88 -12.87 -5.93
CA ALA A 343 3.00 -13.96 -6.93
C ALA A 343 4.29 -13.84 -7.78
N TRP A 344 5.01 -14.94 -7.99
CA TRP A 344 6.44 -15.15 -7.64
C TRP A 344 6.88 -14.26 -6.48
N SER A 345 7.50 -14.85 -5.47
CA SER A 345 8.00 -14.00 -4.41
C SER A 345 9.15 -13.14 -4.93
N LYS A 346 9.26 -11.93 -4.36
CA LYS A 346 10.31 -10.93 -4.59
C LYS A 346 11.68 -11.55 -4.94
N GLU A 347 12.03 -12.63 -4.26
CA GLU A 347 13.27 -13.40 -4.38
C GLU A 347 13.50 -13.97 -5.79
N GLY A 348 12.47 -14.55 -6.45
CA GLY A 348 12.60 -15.13 -7.79
C GLY A 348 12.92 -14.09 -8.87
N HIS A 349 12.23 -12.95 -8.84
CA HIS A 349 12.49 -11.82 -9.75
C HIS A 349 13.86 -11.19 -9.50
N ILE A 350 14.23 -11.00 -8.23
CA ILE A 350 15.54 -10.45 -7.85
C ILE A 350 16.67 -11.35 -8.36
N MET A 351 16.63 -12.66 -8.06
CA MET A 351 17.66 -13.59 -8.50
C MET A 351 17.79 -13.62 -10.03
N THR A 352 16.66 -13.69 -10.74
CA THR A 352 16.63 -13.69 -12.21
C THR A 352 17.30 -12.44 -12.77
N CYS A 353 17.00 -11.27 -12.21
CA CYS A 353 17.57 -10.01 -12.68
C CYS A 353 19.03 -9.80 -12.29
N ARG A 354 19.46 -10.26 -11.11
CA ARG A 354 20.87 -10.22 -10.71
C ARG A 354 21.72 -11.10 -11.62
N ILE A 355 21.25 -12.33 -11.89
CA ILE A 355 21.88 -13.24 -12.87
C ILE A 355 21.94 -12.59 -14.25
N ALA A 356 20.86 -11.95 -14.69
CA ALA A 356 20.86 -11.28 -15.99
C ALA A 356 21.85 -10.12 -16.03
N GLN A 357 21.87 -9.29 -14.99
CA GLN A 357 22.74 -8.13 -14.89
C GLN A 357 24.22 -8.50 -14.83
N SER A 358 24.58 -9.61 -14.16
CA SER A 358 25.96 -10.10 -14.11
C SER A 358 26.46 -10.67 -15.45
N LEU A 359 25.54 -10.97 -16.39
CA LEU A 359 25.82 -11.50 -17.72
C LEU A 359 25.72 -10.44 -18.85
N LEU A 360 25.52 -9.17 -18.51
CA LEU A 360 25.45 -8.10 -19.51
C LEU A 360 26.82 -7.77 -20.10
N GLU A 361 26.87 -7.57 -21.41
CA GLU A 361 28.02 -6.99 -22.11
C GLU A 361 28.09 -5.47 -21.85
N ASP A 362 29.26 -4.86 -22.05
CA ASP A 362 29.53 -3.45 -21.69
C ASP A 362 28.48 -2.47 -22.25
N ASP A 363 28.14 -2.59 -23.55
CA ASP A 363 27.14 -1.74 -24.22
C ASP A 363 25.75 -1.87 -23.56
N ALA A 364 25.34 -3.10 -23.26
CA ALA A 364 24.04 -3.36 -22.63
C ALA A 364 24.01 -2.96 -21.16
N ALA A 365 25.12 -3.14 -20.44
CA ALA A 365 25.26 -2.72 -19.05
C ALA A 365 25.19 -1.19 -18.92
N GLU A 366 25.81 -0.45 -19.83
CA GLU A 366 25.73 1.01 -19.89
C GLU A 366 24.30 1.48 -20.25
N ALA A 367 23.69 0.88 -21.27
CA ALA A 367 22.31 1.18 -21.66
C ALA A 367 21.32 0.92 -20.50
N VAL A 368 21.41 -0.23 -19.83
CA VAL A 368 20.58 -0.55 -18.66
C VAL A 368 20.81 0.46 -17.54
N ARG A 369 22.08 0.79 -17.21
CA ARG A 369 22.39 1.78 -16.18
C ARG A 369 21.79 3.16 -16.51
N SER A 370 21.79 3.56 -17.77
CA SER A 370 21.22 4.85 -18.23
C SER A 370 19.69 4.89 -18.16
N LEU A 371 19.03 3.73 -18.29
CA LEU A 371 17.58 3.58 -18.23
C LEU A 371 17.05 3.49 -16.80
N LEU A 372 17.89 3.01 -15.88
CA LEU A 372 17.55 2.90 -14.47
C LEU A 372 17.55 4.28 -13.80
N PRO A 373 16.60 4.55 -12.88
CA PRO A 373 16.56 5.79 -12.14
C PRO A 373 17.70 5.87 -11.10
N ASP A 374 18.19 7.08 -10.82
CA ASP A 374 19.35 7.30 -9.96
C ASP A 374 19.24 6.64 -8.56
N TYR A 375 18.03 6.53 -8.00
CA TYR A 375 17.80 6.01 -6.66
C TYR A 375 18.06 4.49 -6.51
N VAL A 376 18.12 3.74 -7.61
CA VAL A 376 18.50 2.32 -7.57
C VAL A 376 19.99 2.09 -7.77
N ASN A 377 20.78 3.16 -7.93
CA ASN A 377 22.24 3.08 -8.04
C ASN A 377 22.74 2.07 -9.10
N GLY A 378 22.00 1.96 -10.21
CA GLY A 378 22.30 1.02 -11.28
C GLY A 378 21.98 -0.45 -10.99
N ASP A 379 21.32 -0.79 -9.88
CA ASP A 379 20.85 -2.15 -9.59
C ASP A 379 19.52 -2.43 -10.31
N LEU A 380 19.55 -3.34 -11.29
CA LEU A 380 18.37 -3.76 -12.05
C LEU A 380 17.39 -4.53 -11.15
N SER A 381 17.92 -5.38 -10.26
CA SER A 381 17.13 -6.27 -9.40
C SER A 381 16.19 -5.51 -8.46
N ALA A 382 16.58 -4.29 -8.08
CA ALA A 382 15.76 -3.41 -7.26
C ALA A 382 14.43 -2.98 -7.91
N LEU A 383 14.30 -3.08 -9.24
CA LEU A 383 13.06 -2.77 -9.96
C LEU A 383 12.36 -3.99 -10.54
N CYS A 384 12.87 -5.20 -10.29
CA CYS A 384 12.35 -6.38 -10.96
C CYS A 384 10.98 -6.86 -10.51
N THR A 385 10.50 -6.32 -9.39
CA THR A 385 9.15 -6.52 -8.88
C THR A 385 8.21 -5.37 -9.23
N TRP A 386 8.69 -4.32 -9.92
CA TRP A 386 7.88 -3.15 -10.26
C TRP A 386 6.63 -3.48 -11.10
N PRO A 387 6.69 -4.38 -12.12
CA PRO A 387 5.49 -4.79 -12.84
C PRO A 387 4.41 -5.41 -11.94
N ASP A 388 4.81 -6.23 -10.97
CA ASP A 388 3.87 -6.82 -9.99
C ASP A 388 3.25 -5.77 -9.09
N GLN A 389 3.96 -4.67 -8.84
CA GLN A 389 3.41 -3.54 -8.08
C GLN A 389 2.39 -2.75 -8.92
N ILE A 390 2.70 -2.49 -10.20
CA ILE A 390 1.88 -1.59 -11.02
C ILE A 390 0.69 -2.27 -11.69
N ARG A 391 0.69 -3.59 -11.91
CA ARG A 391 -0.42 -4.31 -12.55
C ARG A 391 -1.78 -4.12 -11.87
N HIS A 392 -1.74 -3.65 -10.65
CA HIS A 392 -2.89 -3.37 -9.81
C HIS A 392 -3.34 -1.90 -9.84
N TRP A 393 -2.49 -1.00 -10.30
CA TRP A 393 -2.81 0.41 -10.44
C TRP A 393 -3.82 0.60 -11.56
N TYR A 394 -4.82 1.47 -11.37
CA TYR A 394 -5.90 1.65 -12.35
C TYR A 394 -5.37 1.96 -13.76
N LYS A 395 -4.31 2.78 -13.87
CA LYS A 395 -3.66 3.13 -15.14
C LYS A 395 -3.01 1.93 -15.85
N TYR A 396 -2.46 1.00 -15.09
CA TYR A 396 -1.72 -0.14 -15.61
C TYR A 396 -2.47 -1.46 -15.42
N ARG A 397 -3.76 -1.41 -15.10
CA ARG A 397 -4.58 -2.62 -14.93
C ARG A 397 -4.58 -3.53 -16.15
N TRP A 398 -4.38 -2.96 -17.34
CA TRP A 398 -4.22 -3.69 -18.59
C TRP A 398 -2.96 -4.58 -18.62
N THR A 399 -1.96 -4.32 -17.78
CA THR A 399 -0.76 -5.14 -17.69
C THR A 399 -0.99 -6.43 -16.92
N SER A 400 -2.07 -6.57 -16.14
CA SER A 400 -2.27 -7.78 -15.32
C SER A 400 -2.31 -9.08 -16.13
N SER A 401 -2.92 -9.06 -17.31
CA SER A 401 -2.94 -10.22 -18.23
C SER A 401 -1.59 -10.50 -18.87
N LEU A 402 -0.64 -9.56 -18.80
CA LEU A 402 0.70 -9.73 -19.35
C LEU A 402 1.59 -10.61 -18.48
N HIS A 403 1.23 -10.91 -17.23
CA HIS A 403 2.07 -11.72 -16.32
C HIS A 403 1.95 -13.22 -16.54
N PHE A 404 0.98 -13.67 -17.33
CA PHE A 404 0.71 -15.09 -17.52
C PHE A 404 0.17 -15.41 -18.91
N ILE A 405 0.00 -16.70 -19.17
CA ILE A 405 -0.73 -17.26 -20.30
C ILE A 405 -1.62 -18.36 -19.74
N ASP A 406 -2.90 -18.29 -20.10
CA ASP A 406 -3.88 -19.35 -19.82
C ASP A 406 -3.86 -20.38 -20.95
N THR A 407 -3.69 -21.65 -20.61
CA THR A 407 -3.76 -22.76 -21.58
C THR A 407 -4.95 -23.68 -21.30
N PRO A 408 -5.51 -24.35 -22.33
CA PRO A 408 -6.59 -25.29 -22.14
C PRO A 408 -6.22 -26.42 -21.18
N ASP A 409 -7.15 -26.76 -20.30
CA ASP A 409 -6.97 -27.77 -19.26
C ASP A 409 -6.48 -29.10 -19.82
N ASN A 410 -5.47 -29.68 -19.16
CA ASN A 410 -4.87 -30.98 -19.50
C ASN A 410 -4.30 -31.08 -20.93
N ALA A 411 -4.28 -30.00 -21.72
CA ALA A 411 -3.71 -30.02 -23.06
C ALA A 411 -2.18 -30.05 -23.04
N CYS A 412 -1.57 -29.51 -21.98
CA CYS A 412 -0.12 -29.47 -21.78
C CYS A 412 0.67 -28.93 -22.98
N THR A 413 0.03 -28.04 -23.75
CA THR A 413 0.51 -27.50 -25.02
C THR A 413 0.17 -26.02 -25.09
N PHE A 414 1.11 -25.25 -25.62
CA PHE A 414 0.95 -23.82 -25.85
C PHE A 414 0.86 -23.56 -27.36
N ASP A 415 -0.17 -22.83 -27.78
CA ASP A 415 -0.30 -22.26 -29.11
C ASP A 415 -0.53 -20.75 -29.00
N TYR A 416 0.36 -19.95 -29.59
CA TYR A 416 0.32 -18.49 -29.43
C TYR A 416 -0.99 -17.87 -29.93
N SER A 417 -1.55 -18.37 -31.05
CA SER A 417 -2.77 -17.78 -31.63
C SER A 417 -4.02 -18.13 -30.82
N ARG A 418 -4.00 -19.29 -30.16
CA ARG A 418 -5.06 -19.77 -29.30
C ARG A 418 -5.00 -19.20 -27.88
N ASP A 419 -3.80 -19.09 -27.32
CA ASP A 419 -3.60 -18.90 -25.87
C ASP A 419 -3.11 -17.48 -25.50
N CYS A 420 -2.54 -16.72 -26.43
CA CYS A 420 -2.02 -15.39 -26.14
C CYS A 420 -3.09 -14.30 -26.32
N HIS A 421 -4.01 -14.22 -25.35
CA HIS A 421 -5.01 -13.17 -25.29
C HIS A 421 -5.44 -12.87 -23.85
N ASP A 422 -6.04 -11.69 -23.62
CA ASP A 422 -6.64 -11.36 -22.33
C ASP A 422 -8.00 -12.09 -22.12
N PRO A 423 -8.64 -12.00 -20.93
CA PRO A 423 -9.96 -12.59 -20.70
C PRO A 423 -11.09 -12.07 -21.61
N HIS A 424 -10.88 -10.97 -22.33
CA HIS A 424 -11.84 -10.42 -23.30
C HIS A 424 -11.53 -10.84 -24.75
N GLY A 425 -10.47 -11.63 -24.97
CA GLY A 425 -10.04 -12.10 -26.29
C GLY A 425 -9.17 -11.10 -27.07
N THR A 426 -8.64 -10.06 -26.41
CA THR A 426 -7.68 -9.13 -27.01
C THR A 426 -6.37 -9.86 -27.26
N LYS A 427 -5.98 -10.01 -28.54
CA LYS A 427 -4.77 -10.72 -28.95
C LYS A 427 -3.50 -10.06 -28.41
N ASP A 428 -2.45 -10.86 -28.26
CA ASP A 428 -1.10 -10.45 -27.82
C ASP A 428 -1.03 -9.96 -26.36
N MET A 429 -2.14 -9.98 -25.64
CA MET A 429 -2.24 -9.59 -24.23
C MET A 429 -1.91 -10.77 -23.31
N CYS A 430 -0.68 -11.26 -23.41
CA CYS A 430 -0.12 -12.32 -22.57
C CYS A 430 1.39 -12.11 -22.39
N VAL A 431 2.04 -12.87 -21.50
CA VAL A 431 3.49 -12.69 -21.24
C VAL A 431 4.38 -12.88 -22.47
N ALA A 432 4.05 -13.83 -23.36
CA ALA A 432 4.82 -13.99 -24.60
C ALA A 432 4.69 -12.77 -25.54
N GLY A 433 3.49 -12.19 -25.63
CA GLY A 433 3.25 -10.97 -26.43
C GLY A 433 3.86 -9.72 -25.78
N ALA A 434 3.85 -9.66 -24.45
CA ALA A 434 4.51 -8.60 -23.69
C ALA A 434 6.02 -8.57 -23.95
N ILE A 435 6.69 -9.72 -23.85
CA ILE A 435 8.14 -9.82 -24.14
C ILE A 435 8.42 -9.35 -25.57
N GLN A 436 7.63 -9.77 -26.56
CA GLN A 436 7.79 -9.31 -27.96
C GLN A 436 7.64 -7.79 -28.09
N ASN A 437 6.58 -7.23 -27.51
CA ASN A 437 6.28 -5.80 -27.58
C ASN A 437 7.38 -4.96 -26.94
N PHE A 438 7.77 -5.26 -25.71
CA PHE A 438 8.78 -4.49 -24.99
C PHE A 438 10.17 -4.65 -25.62
N THR A 439 10.52 -5.84 -26.10
CA THR A 439 11.77 -6.04 -26.86
C THR A 439 11.80 -5.14 -28.10
N SER A 440 10.70 -5.08 -28.88
CA SER A 440 10.61 -4.17 -30.03
C SER A 440 10.75 -2.70 -29.65
N GLN A 441 10.13 -2.27 -28.54
CA GLN A 441 10.23 -0.88 -28.08
C GLN A 441 11.66 -0.47 -27.74
N LEU A 442 12.48 -1.41 -27.26
CA LEU A 442 13.85 -1.17 -26.85
C LEU A 442 14.84 -1.21 -28.02
N MET A 443 14.57 -2.01 -29.06
CA MET A 443 15.37 -1.96 -30.31
C MET A 443 15.35 -0.56 -30.96
N HIS A 444 14.33 0.25 -30.66
CA HIS A 444 14.20 1.62 -31.15
C HIS A 444 14.75 2.68 -30.16
N TYR A 445 15.42 2.25 -29.10
CA TYR A 445 16.07 3.15 -28.16
C TYR A 445 17.18 3.95 -28.87
N LYS A 446 17.07 5.28 -28.83
CA LYS A 446 18.13 6.22 -29.18
C LYS A 446 18.33 7.16 -28.00
N GLU A 447 19.59 7.44 -27.64
CA GLU A 447 19.93 8.42 -26.61
C GLU A 447 19.17 9.74 -26.86
N GLY A 448 18.41 10.20 -25.86
CA GLY A 448 17.82 11.54 -25.86
C GLY A 448 16.30 11.68 -26.11
N SER A 449 15.50 10.61 -26.26
CA SER A 449 14.03 10.77 -26.29
C SER A 449 13.45 10.95 -24.88
N SER A 450 13.34 12.20 -24.44
CA SER A 450 12.81 12.60 -23.15
C SER A 450 11.27 12.50 -23.07
N ASP A 451 10.69 11.30 -22.98
CA ASP A 451 9.31 11.11 -22.47
C ASP A 451 8.92 9.65 -22.15
N ARG A 452 9.71 8.94 -21.33
CA ARG A 452 9.31 7.58 -20.86
C ARG A 452 9.51 7.32 -19.37
N ARG A 453 9.69 8.37 -18.55
CA ARG A 453 9.73 8.25 -17.08
C ARG A 453 8.39 7.81 -16.46
N CYS A 454 7.27 7.95 -17.19
CA CYS A 454 5.96 7.42 -16.78
C CYS A 454 5.65 6.03 -17.35
N ASN A 455 6.62 5.37 -17.98
CA ASN A 455 6.49 3.99 -18.46
C ASN A 455 7.90 3.38 -18.46
N PRO A 456 8.49 3.09 -17.28
CA PRO A 456 9.76 2.40 -17.26
C PRO A 456 9.61 1.11 -18.06
N PRO A 457 10.66 0.71 -18.79
CA PRO A 457 10.62 -0.50 -19.60
C PRO A 457 10.27 -1.69 -18.69
N HIS A 458 9.19 -2.39 -19.04
CA HIS A 458 8.68 -3.55 -18.31
C HIS A 458 9.66 -4.71 -18.54
N PHE A 459 10.77 -4.72 -17.82
CA PHE A 459 11.90 -5.62 -18.12
C PHE A 459 11.83 -7.00 -17.47
N CYS A 460 10.82 -7.29 -16.65
CA CYS A 460 11.04 -8.29 -15.59
C CYS A 460 10.17 -9.54 -15.68
N GLU A 461 9.38 -9.69 -16.75
CA GLU A 461 8.54 -10.87 -16.98
C GLU A 461 9.10 -11.75 -18.11
N ILE A 462 10.37 -12.15 -18.00
CA ILE A 462 10.93 -13.19 -18.89
C ILE A 462 10.73 -14.60 -18.29
N GLN A 463 10.10 -14.69 -17.12
CA GLN A 463 9.67 -15.96 -16.55
C GLN A 463 8.19 -16.18 -16.85
N VAL A 464 7.95 -17.02 -17.85
CA VAL A 464 6.62 -17.28 -18.37
C VAL A 464 5.83 -18.15 -17.39
N ILE A 465 4.92 -17.53 -16.63
CA ILE A 465 3.90 -18.22 -15.83
C ILE A 465 2.84 -18.75 -16.79
N ILE A 466 2.75 -20.08 -16.89
CA ILE A 466 1.72 -20.77 -17.65
C ILE A 466 1.10 -21.86 -16.80
N GLY A 467 -0.23 -21.87 -16.77
CA GLY A 467 -0.99 -22.99 -16.23
C GLY A 467 -2.34 -23.14 -16.92
N PHE A 468 -3.23 -23.90 -16.28
CA PHE A 468 -4.55 -24.17 -16.82
C PHE A 468 -5.52 -23.04 -16.51
N THR A 469 -6.39 -22.73 -17.47
CA THR A 469 -7.37 -21.65 -17.35
C THR A 469 -8.32 -21.88 -16.18
N THR A 470 -8.81 -23.11 -15.98
CA THR A 470 -9.84 -23.35 -14.96
C THR A 470 -9.33 -23.35 -13.53
N ASP A 471 -8.02 -23.54 -13.34
CA ASP A 471 -7.39 -23.47 -12.02
C ASP A 471 -6.63 -22.17 -11.75
N GLU A 472 -6.76 -21.19 -12.65
CA GLU A 472 -6.06 -19.91 -12.62
C GLU A 472 -4.54 -20.11 -12.43
N GLY A 473 -3.97 -21.07 -13.16
CA GLY A 473 -2.56 -21.43 -13.03
C GLY A 473 -2.18 -22.02 -11.66
N GLY A 474 -3.09 -22.77 -11.05
CA GLY A 474 -2.92 -23.41 -9.74
C GLY A 474 -3.32 -22.54 -8.54
N ASN A 475 -3.78 -21.31 -8.75
CA ASN A 475 -4.22 -20.42 -7.67
C ASN A 475 -5.46 -20.95 -6.94
N THR A 476 -6.35 -21.65 -7.64
CA THR A 476 -7.55 -22.25 -7.03
C THR A 476 -7.28 -23.60 -6.36
N ILE A 477 -6.09 -24.19 -6.55
CA ILE A 477 -5.68 -25.45 -5.92
C ILE A 477 -5.14 -25.16 -4.52
N GLN A 478 -6.06 -25.05 -3.56
CA GLN A 478 -5.75 -24.85 -2.15
C GLN A 478 -5.13 -26.10 -1.52
N LEU A 479 -4.03 -25.95 -0.79
CA LEU A 479 -3.28 -27.06 -0.18
C LEU A 479 -2.52 -26.59 1.08
N ARG A 480 -1.70 -27.45 1.66
CA ARG A 480 -0.78 -27.09 2.75
C ARG A 480 0.66 -27.25 2.30
N TRP A 481 1.50 -26.25 2.55
CA TRP A 481 2.95 -26.37 2.43
C TRP A 481 3.52 -26.62 3.82
N TYR A 482 4.05 -27.81 4.06
CA TYR A 482 4.42 -28.31 5.39
C TYR A 482 3.29 -28.07 6.42
N LYS A 483 3.47 -27.08 7.31
CA LYS A 483 2.57 -26.82 8.43
C LYS A 483 1.54 -25.71 8.15
N HIS A 484 1.75 -24.86 7.15
CA HIS A 484 0.86 -23.74 6.85
C HIS A 484 0.01 -23.97 5.60
N LYS A 485 -1.07 -23.19 5.46
CA LYS A 485 -1.94 -23.20 4.28
C LYS A 485 -1.29 -22.40 3.16
N SER A 486 -1.44 -22.87 1.92
CA SER A 486 -0.93 -22.23 0.71
C SER A 486 -1.80 -22.65 -0.49
N ASN A 487 -1.43 -22.25 -1.70
CA ASN A 487 -2.00 -22.78 -2.94
C ASN A 487 -0.87 -23.26 -3.87
N LEU A 488 -1.19 -24.06 -4.90
CA LEU A 488 -0.16 -24.64 -5.76
C LEU A 488 0.68 -23.59 -6.47
N HIS A 489 0.06 -22.50 -6.93
CA HIS A 489 0.77 -21.39 -7.57
C HIS A 489 1.79 -20.78 -6.61
N HIS A 490 1.34 -20.38 -5.42
CA HIS A 490 2.18 -19.80 -4.37
C HIS A 490 3.33 -20.74 -3.93
N VAL A 491 3.14 -22.06 -4.00
CA VAL A 491 4.22 -23.02 -3.72
C VAL A 491 5.38 -22.90 -4.69
N TRP A 492 5.07 -22.83 -5.99
CA TRP A 492 6.08 -22.70 -7.03
C TRP A 492 6.72 -21.31 -6.99
N ASP A 493 5.89 -20.30 -6.83
CA ASP A 493 6.24 -18.90 -6.81
C ASP A 493 7.17 -18.50 -5.67
N ARG A 494 6.97 -19.08 -4.48
CA ARG A 494 7.60 -18.62 -3.24
C ARG A 494 8.12 -19.73 -2.37
N GLU A 495 7.27 -20.69 -2.04
CA GLU A 495 7.53 -21.59 -0.93
C GLU A 495 8.75 -22.48 -1.15
N ILE A 496 8.96 -22.96 -2.38
CA ILE A 496 10.15 -23.75 -2.72
C ILE A 496 11.43 -22.93 -2.55
N ILE A 497 11.43 -21.66 -2.98
CA ILE A 497 12.60 -20.77 -2.87
C ILE A 497 12.91 -20.48 -1.40
N LEU A 498 11.91 -20.08 -0.62
CA LEU A 498 12.11 -19.77 0.80
C LEU A 498 12.47 -20.99 1.62
N THR A 499 11.92 -22.16 1.29
CA THR A 499 12.29 -23.42 1.95
C THR A 499 13.74 -23.77 1.63
N ALA A 500 14.19 -23.60 0.37
CA ALA A 500 15.59 -23.82 0.00
C ALA A 500 16.53 -22.86 0.72
N ALA A 501 16.24 -21.55 0.68
CA ALA A 501 17.04 -20.54 1.38
C ALA A 501 17.17 -20.89 2.87
N LYS A 502 16.05 -21.23 3.51
CA LYS A 502 16.01 -21.59 4.93
C LYS A 502 16.75 -22.88 5.26
N GLU A 503 16.50 -23.96 4.52
CA GLU A 503 16.99 -25.30 4.89
C GLU A 503 18.42 -25.57 4.42
N LEU A 504 18.86 -24.91 3.35
CA LEU A 504 20.14 -25.18 2.70
C LEU A 504 21.14 -24.01 2.79
N TYR A 505 20.66 -22.79 3.00
CA TYR A 505 21.45 -21.56 2.89
C TYR A 505 21.32 -20.61 4.08
N ASP A 506 20.89 -21.10 5.25
CA ASP A 506 20.79 -20.32 6.50
C ASP A 506 19.88 -19.06 6.39
N ASN A 507 18.84 -19.15 5.56
CA ASN A 507 17.94 -18.06 5.13
C ASN A 507 18.57 -17.00 4.22
N ASP A 508 19.73 -17.27 3.65
CA ASP A 508 20.39 -16.38 2.71
C ASP A 508 20.05 -16.75 1.26
N VAL A 509 19.26 -15.89 0.62
CA VAL A 509 18.86 -16.05 -0.79
C VAL A 509 20.02 -15.70 -1.73
N GLU A 510 20.98 -14.88 -1.30
CA GLU A 510 22.15 -14.53 -2.10
C GLU A 510 23.07 -15.73 -2.26
N LEU A 511 23.30 -16.50 -1.19
CA LEU A 511 24.04 -17.76 -1.28
C LEU A 511 23.35 -18.79 -2.19
N PHE A 512 22.02 -18.85 -2.17
CA PHE A 512 21.28 -19.70 -3.10
C PHE A 512 21.47 -19.24 -4.55
N GLN A 513 21.46 -17.94 -4.81
CA GLN A 513 21.73 -17.36 -6.13
C GLN A 513 23.16 -17.67 -6.60
N GLU A 514 24.17 -17.50 -5.75
CA GLU A 514 25.57 -17.80 -6.07
C GLU A 514 25.75 -19.27 -6.47
N ASP A 515 25.06 -20.19 -5.79
CA ASP A 515 25.06 -21.61 -6.14
C ASP A 515 24.39 -21.89 -7.50
N ILE A 516 23.31 -21.17 -7.82
CA ILE A 516 22.69 -21.22 -9.15
C ILE A 516 23.68 -20.72 -10.22
N GLU A 517 24.36 -19.61 -9.97
CA GLU A 517 25.37 -19.03 -10.86
C GLU A 517 26.55 -19.98 -11.08
N LYS A 518 27.04 -20.60 -10.02
CA LYS A 518 28.10 -21.59 -10.08
C LYS A 518 27.70 -22.81 -10.93
N ASN A 519 26.45 -23.25 -10.83
CA ASN A 519 25.96 -24.41 -11.57
C ASN A 519 25.98 -24.23 -13.08
N PHE A 520 25.70 -23.03 -13.61
CA PHE A 520 25.75 -22.78 -15.05
C PHE A 520 27.07 -22.17 -15.54
N THR A 521 27.93 -21.66 -14.66
CA THR A 521 29.28 -21.19 -15.04
C THR A 521 30.32 -22.30 -15.08
N SER A 522 30.27 -23.23 -14.12
CA SER A 522 31.28 -24.29 -13.97
C SER A 522 30.73 -25.63 -13.48
N GLY A 523 29.42 -25.72 -13.27
CA GLY A 523 28.75 -26.92 -12.74
C GLY A 523 27.94 -27.68 -13.77
N ILE A 524 26.87 -28.34 -13.30
CA ILE A 524 26.05 -29.30 -14.04
C ILE A 524 25.28 -28.71 -15.23
N TRP A 525 25.17 -27.39 -15.33
CA TRP A 525 24.46 -26.69 -16.41
C TRP A 525 25.38 -25.89 -17.33
N SER A 526 26.70 -26.00 -17.15
CA SER A 526 27.68 -25.29 -17.99
C SER A 526 27.56 -25.66 -19.47
N ASP A 527 27.40 -26.94 -19.79
CA ASP A 527 27.18 -27.41 -21.17
C ASP A 527 25.81 -26.96 -21.74
N ASP A 528 24.81 -26.85 -20.87
CA ASP A 528 23.44 -26.46 -21.22
C ASP A 528 23.33 -24.94 -21.53
N MET A 529 24.22 -24.10 -20.97
CA MET A 529 24.14 -22.64 -21.02
C MET A 529 24.04 -22.09 -22.45
N SER A 530 24.84 -22.63 -23.37
CA SER A 530 24.84 -22.24 -24.79
C SER A 530 23.45 -22.41 -25.41
N SER A 531 22.81 -23.56 -25.18
CA SER A 531 21.47 -23.88 -25.69
C SER A 531 20.35 -23.01 -25.10
N TRP A 532 20.56 -22.43 -23.90
CA TRP A 532 19.55 -21.57 -23.27
C TRP A 532 19.51 -20.18 -23.88
N GLY A 533 20.68 -19.67 -24.31
CA GLY A 533 20.85 -18.40 -25.03
C GLY A 533 20.61 -18.51 -26.54
N GLU A 534 20.52 -19.71 -27.10
CA GLU A 534 20.18 -19.91 -28.51
C GLU A 534 18.75 -19.45 -28.82
N CYS A 535 18.69 -18.39 -29.61
CA CYS A 535 17.47 -17.75 -30.08
C CYS A 535 17.73 -17.22 -31.50
N ASP A 536 17.12 -17.79 -32.54
CA ASP A 536 17.36 -17.31 -33.91
C ASP A 536 16.60 -16.02 -34.20
N ASP A 537 15.37 -15.92 -33.68
CA ASP A 537 14.49 -14.77 -33.79
C ASP A 537 13.97 -14.38 -32.40
N LEU A 538 14.32 -13.18 -31.93
CA LEU A 538 13.91 -12.61 -30.64
C LEU A 538 12.38 -12.63 -30.45
N PHE A 539 11.60 -12.55 -31.54
CA PHE A 539 10.15 -12.59 -31.48
C PHE A 539 9.59 -14.02 -31.39
N SER A 540 10.33 -15.03 -31.84
CA SER A 540 9.91 -16.44 -31.76
C SER A 540 10.19 -17.09 -30.40
N CYS A 541 11.23 -16.64 -29.71
CA CYS A 541 11.75 -17.29 -28.50
C CYS A 541 10.80 -17.27 -27.29
N PRO A 542 10.01 -16.21 -27.03
CA PRO A 542 8.99 -16.25 -25.99
C PRO A 542 8.00 -17.41 -26.14
N LYS A 543 7.71 -17.82 -27.39
CA LYS A 543 6.83 -18.96 -27.68
C LYS A 543 7.46 -20.30 -27.27
N LYS A 544 8.78 -20.45 -27.49
CA LYS A 544 9.56 -21.62 -27.03
C LYS A 544 9.57 -21.68 -25.50
N TYR A 545 9.79 -20.55 -24.84
CA TYR A 545 9.83 -20.48 -23.38
C TYR A 545 8.48 -20.84 -22.75
N ALA A 546 7.41 -20.37 -23.39
CA ALA A 546 6.03 -20.72 -23.04
C ALA A 546 5.77 -22.23 -23.18
N ALA A 547 6.13 -22.82 -24.31
CA ALA A 547 5.98 -24.27 -24.53
C ALA A 547 6.77 -25.11 -23.51
N GLU A 548 7.98 -24.67 -23.14
CA GLU A 548 8.75 -25.32 -22.07
C GLU A 548 8.06 -25.20 -20.70
N SER A 549 7.56 -24.01 -20.34
CA SER A 549 6.90 -23.76 -19.06
C SER A 549 5.67 -24.66 -18.87
N ILE A 550 4.77 -24.75 -19.86
CA ILE A 550 3.58 -25.62 -19.74
C ILE A 550 3.95 -27.11 -19.65
N SER A 551 4.98 -27.54 -20.39
CA SER A 551 5.47 -28.91 -20.31
C SER A 551 5.96 -29.25 -18.89
N LEU A 552 6.68 -28.32 -18.25
CA LEU A 552 7.15 -28.47 -16.88
C LEU A 552 6.00 -28.37 -15.86
N ALA A 553 5.04 -27.47 -16.06
CA ALA A 553 3.87 -27.36 -15.21
C ALA A 553 3.10 -28.70 -15.16
N CYS A 554 2.87 -29.32 -16.31
CA CYS A 554 2.24 -30.65 -16.36
C CYS A 554 3.12 -31.76 -15.77
N LYS A 555 4.42 -31.77 -16.09
CA LYS A 555 5.32 -32.85 -15.68
C LYS A 555 5.68 -32.82 -14.20
N TRP A 556 5.78 -31.64 -13.61
CA TRP A 556 6.31 -31.43 -12.27
C TRP A 556 5.35 -30.68 -11.35
N GLY A 557 4.69 -29.63 -11.85
CA GLY A 557 3.74 -28.79 -11.11
C GLY A 557 2.51 -29.55 -10.65
N TYR A 558 1.60 -29.81 -11.58
CA TYR A 558 0.34 -30.50 -11.32
C TYR A 558 0.52 -32.00 -10.99
N LYS A 559 1.65 -32.60 -11.38
CA LYS A 559 1.84 -34.05 -11.28
C LYS A 559 1.83 -34.53 -9.82
N GLY A 560 0.78 -35.28 -9.50
CA GLY A 560 0.61 -35.90 -8.19
C GLY A 560 0.14 -34.93 -7.12
N VAL A 561 -0.44 -33.79 -7.53
CA VAL A 561 -1.05 -32.81 -6.61
C VAL A 561 -2.57 -33.01 -6.53
N THR A 562 -3.12 -32.97 -5.32
CA THR A 562 -4.56 -33.00 -5.05
C THR A 562 -4.98 -31.87 -4.10
N PRO A 563 -6.11 -31.17 -4.37
CA PRO A 563 -6.59 -30.11 -3.49
C PRO A 563 -6.79 -30.60 -2.04
N GLY A 564 -6.32 -29.81 -1.08
CA GLY A 564 -6.43 -30.06 0.35
C GLY A 564 -5.32 -30.94 0.95
N GLU A 565 -4.43 -31.50 0.14
CA GLU A 565 -3.32 -32.31 0.65
C GLU A 565 -2.19 -31.46 1.27
N THR A 566 -1.22 -32.13 1.88
CA THR A 566 0.00 -31.49 2.38
C THR A 566 1.20 -31.85 1.51
N LEU A 567 1.77 -30.85 0.85
CA LEU A 567 3.05 -30.92 0.17
C LEU A 567 4.17 -30.64 1.19
N ALA A 568 5.20 -31.48 1.19
CA ALA A 568 6.34 -31.40 2.11
C ALA A 568 7.60 -31.92 1.40
N GLU A 569 8.53 -32.51 2.16
CA GLU A 569 9.87 -32.89 1.72
C GLU A 569 9.96 -33.63 0.36
N LYS A 570 9.08 -34.62 0.15
CA LYS A 570 9.08 -35.38 -1.11
C LYS A 570 8.77 -34.50 -2.33
N TYR A 571 7.86 -33.54 -2.17
CA TYR A 571 7.52 -32.60 -3.24
C TYR A 571 8.62 -31.56 -3.40
N PHE A 572 9.07 -30.97 -2.29
CA PHE A 572 10.15 -29.98 -2.25
C PHE A 572 11.44 -30.47 -2.94
N SER A 573 12.05 -31.53 -2.41
CA SER A 573 13.33 -32.07 -2.91
C SER A 573 13.31 -32.46 -4.40
N SER A 574 12.16 -32.91 -4.90
CA SER A 574 12.02 -33.30 -6.32
C SER A 574 11.77 -32.13 -7.26
N ARG A 575 11.27 -30.99 -6.77
CA ARG A 575 10.92 -29.82 -7.60
C ARG A 575 11.93 -28.68 -7.49
N LEU A 576 12.69 -28.61 -6.39
CA LEU A 576 13.74 -27.59 -6.19
C LEU A 576 14.71 -27.49 -7.38
N PRO A 577 15.28 -28.59 -7.94
CA PRO A 577 16.17 -28.49 -9.10
C PRO A 577 15.50 -27.90 -10.34
N ILE A 578 14.18 -28.08 -10.48
CA ILE A 578 13.41 -27.53 -11.60
C ILE A 578 13.24 -26.02 -11.42
N VAL A 579 12.87 -25.57 -10.22
CA VAL A 579 12.75 -24.15 -9.88
C VAL A 579 14.09 -23.43 -10.09
N ALA A 580 15.17 -23.96 -9.51
CA ALA A 580 16.51 -23.40 -9.66
C ALA A 580 16.95 -23.31 -11.13
N LYS A 581 16.69 -24.35 -11.93
CA LYS A 581 16.98 -24.34 -13.38
C LYS A 581 16.16 -23.27 -14.12
N ARG A 582 14.90 -23.04 -13.74
CA ARG A 582 14.07 -22.01 -14.38
C ARG A 582 14.52 -20.59 -14.04
N ILE A 583 14.96 -20.33 -12.81
CA ILE A 583 15.56 -19.05 -12.42
C ILE A 583 16.82 -18.79 -13.25
N ALA A 584 17.72 -19.79 -13.34
CA ALA A 584 18.92 -19.69 -14.18
C ALA A 584 18.59 -19.40 -15.65
N GLN A 585 17.65 -20.16 -16.23
CA GLN A 585 17.21 -19.96 -17.61
C GLN A 585 16.61 -18.56 -17.83
N GLY A 586 15.81 -18.06 -16.88
CA GLY A 586 15.25 -16.71 -16.93
C GLY A 586 16.34 -15.65 -17.01
N GLY A 587 17.34 -15.72 -16.13
CA GLY A 587 18.43 -14.75 -16.07
C GLY A 587 19.31 -14.78 -17.33
N VAL A 588 19.70 -15.97 -17.79
CA VAL A 588 20.50 -16.15 -19.02
C VAL A 588 19.74 -15.66 -20.27
N ARG A 589 18.42 -15.87 -20.34
CA ARG A 589 17.61 -15.40 -21.48
C ARG A 589 17.40 -13.90 -21.45
N LEU A 590 17.21 -13.31 -20.26
CA LEU A 590 17.07 -11.87 -20.11
C LEU A 590 18.36 -11.15 -20.50
N SER A 591 19.53 -11.63 -20.06
CA SER A 591 20.81 -11.05 -20.48
C SER A 591 21.03 -11.17 -21.98
N MET A 592 20.73 -12.33 -22.57
CA MET A 592 20.83 -12.54 -24.02
C MET A 592 19.92 -11.58 -24.83
N ILE A 593 18.69 -11.35 -24.39
CA ILE A 593 17.78 -10.38 -25.04
C ILE A 593 18.35 -8.97 -24.93
N LEU A 594 18.78 -8.56 -23.74
CA LEU A 594 19.36 -7.23 -23.47
C LEU A 594 20.64 -6.99 -24.29
N ASN A 595 21.56 -7.94 -24.30
CA ASN A 595 22.80 -7.86 -25.06
C ASN A 595 22.54 -7.73 -26.56
N ARG A 596 21.52 -8.41 -27.10
CA ARG A 596 21.17 -8.29 -28.52
C ARG A 596 20.45 -6.99 -28.86
N VAL A 597 19.65 -6.47 -27.94
CA VAL A 597 18.89 -5.23 -28.14
C VAL A 597 19.80 -4.01 -28.08
N PHE A 598 20.78 -4.01 -27.17
CA PHE A 598 21.67 -2.87 -26.92
C PHE A 598 23.08 -3.03 -27.48
N GLY A 599 23.48 -4.24 -27.87
CA GLY A 599 24.78 -4.50 -28.48
C GLY A 599 24.93 -3.79 -29.82
N ASN A 600 26.10 -3.21 -30.06
CA ASN A 600 26.41 -2.47 -31.28
C ASN A 600 26.20 -3.32 -32.56
N HIS A 601 25.15 -3.04 -33.33
CA HIS A 601 25.07 -3.36 -34.75
C HIS A 601 25.97 -2.41 -35.57
N ASN A 602 27.29 -2.46 -35.36
CA ASN A 602 28.22 -1.79 -36.27
C ASN A 602 28.69 -2.74 -37.37
N GLN A 603 28.37 -2.36 -38.63
CA GLN A 603 28.87 -2.86 -39.92
C GLN A 603 28.09 -3.98 -40.63
N ALA A 604 26.92 -3.66 -41.21
CA ALA A 604 26.44 -4.35 -42.43
C ALA A 604 25.41 -3.55 -43.26
N LEU A 605 25.48 -2.22 -43.32
CA LEU A 605 24.79 -1.45 -44.37
C LEU A 605 25.75 -0.36 -44.85
N SER A 606 26.69 -0.78 -45.70
CA SER A 606 27.35 0.13 -46.64
C SER A 606 26.28 0.92 -47.38
N ALA A 607 26.32 2.25 -47.24
CA ALA A 607 25.51 3.16 -48.02
C ALA A 607 25.66 2.84 -49.52
N PRO A 608 24.58 2.78 -50.31
CA PRO A 608 24.70 2.74 -51.75
C PRO A 608 25.21 4.11 -52.21
N THR A 609 26.36 4.10 -52.91
CA THR A 609 26.83 5.20 -53.75
C THR A 609 25.90 5.48 -54.91
#